data_AF-A0A2D6JKK7-F1
#
_entry.id   AF-A0A2D6JKK7-F1
#
_cell.length_a   1.000
_cell.length_b   1.000
_cell.length_c   1.000
_cell.angle_alpha   90.00
_cell.angle_beta   90.00
_cell.angle_gamma   90.00
#
_symmetry.space_group_name_H-M   'P 1'
#
loop_
_entity.id
_entity.type
_entity.pdbx_description
1 polymer ?
#
loop_
_entity_poly.entity_id
_entity_poly.type
_entity_poly.pdbx_seq_one_letter_code
_entity_poly.pdbx_strand_id
1 'polypeptide(L)'
;MSFLKLFDSLLEDLDKDNNIVFFMDLDSTIYDLSDRQMQIFKEFAAINEHMQNFPAESHALRNISYEHMSFYPEDSIRNFGHSQIDAQFGDVFYPFWAQRFFSNEFCRYDKVEKGAKEFVQKVYEKGGHVHFLTGRDTERMEEGTLFTLKRDGLFPKGEACEQVKLVMKPEQDLDDAQFKHDYIVSTLKDYHKGILVDNEPGNLDILKDKMDKLHLVHYDSYHSGAKEVPDCALVLESFEHWHKS
;
A
#
# COMPACT_ATOMS: atom_id res chain seq x y z
N MET A 1 -1.19 3.43 23.92
CA MET A 1 -0.10 4.39 23.61
C MET A 1 -0.49 5.07 22.30
N SER A 2 -0.31 6.38 22.11
CA SER A 2 -0.61 6.99 20.80
C SER A 2 0.54 6.71 19.82
N PHE A 3 0.28 6.67 18.51
CA PHE A 3 1.33 6.44 17.51
C PHE A 3 2.48 7.45 17.63
N LEU A 4 2.20 8.73 17.87
CA LEU A 4 3.25 9.74 18.10
C LEU A 4 4.18 9.40 19.26
N LYS A 5 3.63 8.87 20.37
CA LYS A 5 4.45 8.42 21.51
C LYS A 5 5.21 7.13 21.19
N LEU A 6 4.62 6.24 20.40
CA LEU A 6 5.33 5.08 19.89
C LEU A 6 6.48 5.54 18.99
N PHE A 7 6.27 6.48 18.08
CA PHE A 7 7.28 6.85 17.10
C PHE A 7 8.45 7.61 17.71
N ASP A 8 8.19 8.58 18.59
CA ASP A 8 9.26 9.21 19.38
C ASP A 8 10.05 8.13 20.16
N SER A 9 9.35 7.18 20.78
CA SER A 9 9.98 6.04 21.45
C SER A 9 10.72 5.09 20.50
N LEU A 10 10.26 4.90 19.26
CA LEU A 10 10.88 4.05 18.26
C LEU A 10 12.15 4.70 17.70
N LEU A 11 12.14 6.01 17.49
CA LEU A 11 13.35 6.75 17.12
C LEU A 11 14.38 6.73 18.25
N GLU A 12 13.94 6.87 19.50
CA GLU A 12 14.81 6.71 20.67
C GLU A 12 15.33 5.26 20.82
N ASP A 13 14.51 4.26 20.48
CA ASP A 13 14.93 2.86 20.44
C ASP A 13 15.97 2.65 19.34
N LEU A 14 15.77 3.21 18.15
CA LEU A 14 16.72 3.15 17.03
C LEU A 14 18.06 3.82 17.35
N ASP A 15 18.08 4.86 18.19
CA ASP A 15 19.33 5.47 18.69
C ASP A 15 20.14 4.52 19.60
N LYS A 16 19.50 3.51 20.18
CA LYS A 16 20.11 2.55 21.13
C LYS A 16 20.33 1.18 20.51
N ASP A 17 19.47 0.79 19.57
CA ASP A 17 19.44 -0.52 18.93
C ASP A 17 19.05 -0.36 17.46
N ASN A 18 20.01 -0.54 16.57
CA ASN A 18 19.79 -0.49 15.13
C ASN A 18 19.26 -1.80 14.57
N ASN A 19 19.12 -2.86 15.38
CA ASN A 19 18.59 -4.16 14.96
C ASN A 19 17.05 -4.21 15.00
N ILE A 20 16.44 -3.17 14.43
CA ILE A 20 14.98 -2.97 14.34
C ILE A 20 14.60 -2.89 12.87
N VAL A 21 13.54 -3.63 12.49
CA VAL A 21 13.03 -3.69 11.12
C VAL A 21 11.60 -3.16 11.01
N PHE A 22 11.36 -2.33 10.00
CA PHE A 22 10.04 -1.86 9.59
C PHE A 22 9.61 -2.64 8.36
N PHE A 23 8.50 -3.35 8.47
CA PHE A 23 7.79 -3.94 7.33
C PHE A 23 6.73 -2.94 6.91
N MET A 24 6.87 -2.37 5.72
CA MET A 24 5.98 -1.31 5.24
C MET A 24 5.27 -1.77 3.98
N ASP A 25 3.95 -1.86 4.03
CA ASP A 25 3.16 -2.08 2.83
C ASP A 25 3.31 -0.91 1.84
N LEU A 26 3.03 -1.17 0.57
CA LEU A 26 3.06 -0.16 -0.48
C LEU A 26 1.67 0.39 -0.82
N ASP A 27 0.70 -0.46 -1.11
CA ASP A 27 -0.53 -0.11 -1.80
C ASP A 27 -1.54 0.51 -0.82
N SER A 28 -1.78 1.81 -0.95
CA SER A 28 -2.53 2.62 0.03
C SER A 28 -1.81 2.77 1.38
N THR A 29 -0.52 2.45 1.47
CA THR A 29 0.31 2.72 2.65
C THR A 29 1.43 3.71 2.33
N ILE A 30 2.44 3.30 1.56
CA ILE A 30 3.49 4.23 1.08
C ILE A 30 3.02 5.02 -0.15
N TYR A 31 2.13 4.44 -0.95
CA TYR A 31 1.62 5.03 -2.17
C TYR A 31 0.10 5.23 -2.14
N ASP A 32 -0.34 6.44 -2.47
CA ASP A 32 -1.70 6.71 -2.95
C ASP A 32 -1.82 6.24 -4.41
N LEU A 33 -2.87 5.45 -4.64
CA LEU A 33 -3.16 4.77 -5.91
C LEU A 33 -4.28 5.46 -6.71
N SER A 34 -4.81 6.57 -6.22
CA SER A 34 -5.95 7.27 -6.81
C SER A 34 -5.67 7.70 -8.26
N ASP A 35 -4.47 8.22 -8.53
CA ASP A 35 -4.05 8.60 -9.88
C ASP A 35 -3.97 7.40 -10.84
N ARG A 36 -3.47 6.26 -10.35
CA ARG A 36 -3.43 5.01 -11.10
C ARG A 36 -4.85 4.59 -11.50
N GLN A 37 -5.77 4.56 -10.53
CA GLN A 37 -7.16 4.21 -10.79
C GLN A 37 -7.84 5.19 -11.77
N MET A 38 -7.74 6.49 -11.51
CA MET A 38 -8.34 7.52 -12.38
C MET A 38 -7.82 7.47 -13.81
N GLN A 39 -6.53 7.14 -14.01
CA GLN A 39 -6.00 6.96 -15.36
C GLN A 39 -6.65 5.77 -16.07
N ILE A 40 -6.78 4.63 -15.39
CA ILE A 40 -7.45 3.44 -15.93
C ILE A 40 -8.91 3.76 -16.30
N PHE A 41 -9.61 4.51 -15.43
CA PHE A 41 -10.99 4.94 -15.67
C PHE A 41 -11.10 5.82 -16.93
N LYS A 42 -10.19 6.78 -17.08
CA LYS A 42 -10.13 7.65 -18.27
C LYS A 42 -9.85 6.85 -19.54
N GLU A 43 -8.98 5.85 -19.48
CA GLU A 43 -8.69 4.99 -20.64
C GLU A 43 -9.89 4.13 -21.02
N PHE A 44 -10.57 3.52 -20.05
CA PHE A 44 -11.79 2.76 -20.31
C PHE A 44 -12.84 3.65 -20.99
N ALA A 45 -13.07 4.85 -20.44
CA ALA A 45 -14.02 5.83 -20.94
C ALA A 45 -13.58 6.57 -22.22
N ALA A 46 -12.40 6.28 -22.76
CA ALA A 46 -11.92 6.82 -24.03
C ALA A 46 -12.16 5.85 -25.20
N ILE A 47 -12.49 4.59 -24.94
CA ILE A 47 -12.74 3.58 -25.96
C ILE A 47 -14.15 3.76 -26.51
N ASN A 48 -14.26 3.94 -27.84
CA ASN A 48 -15.54 4.20 -28.52
C ASN A 48 -16.58 3.10 -28.27
N GLU A 49 -16.16 1.84 -28.30
CA GLU A 49 -17.03 0.69 -28.03
C GLU A 49 -17.59 0.72 -26.61
N HIS A 50 -16.75 1.01 -25.61
CA HIS A 50 -17.19 1.12 -24.22
C HIS A 50 -18.15 2.29 -24.02
N MET A 51 -17.89 3.44 -24.65
CA MET A 51 -18.81 4.59 -24.59
C MET A 51 -20.17 4.30 -25.24
N GLN A 52 -20.22 3.45 -26.27
CA GLN A 52 -21.47 3.06 -26.93
C GLN A 52 -22.25 2.03 -26.11
N ASN A 53 -21.56 1.02 -25.57
CA ASN A 53 -22.17 -0.06 -24.83
C ASN A 53 -22.54 0.33 -23.39
N PHE A 54 -21.74 1.20 -22.76
CA PHE A 54 -21.85 1.61 -21.34
C PHE A 54 -21.75 3.13 -21.20
N PRO A 55 -22.70 3.91 -21.77
CA PRO A 55 -22.58 5.37 -21.83
C PRO A 55 -22.65 6.04 -20.44
N ALA A 56 -23.43 5.50 -19.50
CA ALA A 56 -23.59 6.07 -18.17
C ALA A 56 -22.34 5.81 -17.30
N GLU A 57 -21.83 4.60 -17.33
CA GLU A 57 -20.63 4.16 -16.62
C GLU A 57 -19.39 4.83 -17.20
N SER A 58 -19.27 4.92 -18.53
CA SER A 58 -18.20 5.67 -19.19
C SER A 58 -18.25 7.16 -18.83
N HIS A 59 -19.44 7.75 -18.70
CA HIS A 59 -19.60 9.11 -18.21
C HIS A 59 -19.13 9.24 -16.76
N ALA A 60 -19.50 8.32 -15.88
CA ALA A 60 -19.05 8.31 -14.49
C ALA A 60 -17.52 8.21 -14.40
N LEU A 61 -16.93 7.19 -15.04
CA LEU A 61 -15.48 6.94 -15.06
C LEU A 61 -14.67 8.15 -15.58
N ARG A 62 -15.21 8.91 -16.53
CA ARG A 62 -14.56 10.14 -17.03
C ARG A 62 -14.56 11.28 -16.01
N ASN A 63 -15.54 11.31 -15.09
CA ASN A 63 -15.78 12.43 -14.17
C ASN A 63 -15.47 12.12 -12.70
N ILE A 64 -15.14 10.87 -12.36
CA ILE A 64 -14.63 10.50 -11.04
C ILE A 64 -13.42 11.38 -10.68
N SER A 65 -13.43 11.87 -9.44
CA SER A 65 -12.40 12.69 -8.80
C SER A 65 -11.97 12.02 -7.49
N TYR A 66 -10.97 12.58 -6.81
CA TYR A 66 -10.48 12.03 -5.53
C TYR A 66 -11.57 11.83 -4.47
N GLU A 67 -12.60 12.68 -4.42
CA GLU A 67 -13.67 12.59 -3.40
C GLU A 67 -14.59 11.37 -3.59
N HIS A 68 -14.54 10.75 -4.78
CA HIS A 68 -15.32 9.57 -5.10
C HIS A 68 -14.51 8.28 -4.93
N MET A 69 -13.18 8.35 -4.81
CA MET A 69 -12.30 7.19 -4.84
C MET A 69 -12.58 6.21 -3.71
N SER A 70 -12.36 4.93 -3.98
CA SER A 70 -12.52 3.84 -3.02
C SER A 70 -11.57 2.70 -3.32
N PHE A 71 -11.47 1.75 -2.38
CA PHE A 71 -10.66 0.56 -2.51
C PHE A 71 -11.08 -0.29 -3.72
N TYR A 72 -12.38 -0.60 -3.83
CA TYR A 72 -12.93 -1.27 -5.00
C TYR A 72 -13.28 -0.24 -6.09
N PRO A 73 -12.91 -0.50 -7.36
CA PRO A 73 -13.13 0.46 -8.45
C PRO A 73 -14.63 0.68 -8.71
N GLU A 74 -15.47 -0.33 -8.51
CA GLU A 74 -16.93 -0.19 -8.63
C GLU A 74 -17.53 0.74 -7.57
N ASP A 75 -16.99 0.73 -6.35
CA ASP A 75 -17.47 1.64 -5.30
C ASP A 75 -17.17 3.09 -5.65
N SER A 76 -16.10 3.36 -6.41
CA SER A 76 -15.82 4.71 -6.93
C SER A 76 -16.90 5.19 -7.91
N ILE A 77 -17.45 4.27 -8.72
CA ILE A 77 -18.59 4.55 -9.62
C ILE A 77 -19.87 4.79 -8.82
N ARG A 78 -20.11 3.99 -7.77
CA ARG A 78 -21.27 4.15 -6.88
C ARG A 78 -21.22 5.49 -6.15
N ASN A 79 -20.06 5.88 -5.62
CA ASN A 79 -19.84 7.15 -4.92
C ASN A 79 -20.05 8.36 -5.82
N PHE A 80 -19.72 8.27 -7.11
CA PHE A 80 -20.04 9.31 -8.09
C PHE A 80 -21.56 9.55 -8.28
N GLY A 81 -22.39 8.61 -7.81
CA GLY A 81 -23.86 8.68 -7.89
C GLY A 81 -24.47 7.65 -8.83
N HIS A 82 -23.66 6.73 -9.39
CA HIS A 82 -24.14 5.65 -10.25
C HIS A 82 -24.30 4.35 -9.45
N SER A 83 -25.34 4.32 -8.61
CA SER A 83 -25.57 3.25 -7.63
C SER A 83 -25.92 1.88 -8.23
N GLN A 84 -26.44 1.84 -9.46
CA GLN A 84 -26.74 0.59 -10.18
C GLN A 84 -25.69 0.37 -11.25
N ILE A 85 -24.87 -0.66 -11.09
CA ILE A 85 -23.86 -1.06 -12.08
C ILE A 85 -24.40 -2.27 -12.84
N ASP A 86 -24.42 -2.18 -14.17
CA ASP A 86 -24.81 -3.32 -15.02
C ASP A 86 -23.80 -4.47 -14.86
N ALA A 87 -24.30 -5.70 -14.68
CA ALA A 87 -23.45 -6.89 -14.62
C ALA A 87 -22.60 -7.05 -15.89
N GLN A 88 -23.14 -6.72 -17.07
CA GLN A 88 -22.41 -6.77 -18.34
C GLN A 88 -21.27 -5.75 -18.37
N PHE A 89 -21.46 -4.60 -17.72
CA PHE A 89 -20.38 -3.63 -17.55
C PHE A 89 -19.29 -4.24 -16.66
N GLY A 90 -19.65 -4.84 -15.52
CA GLY A 90 -18.70 -5.49 -14.60
C GLY A 90 -17.84 -6.55 -15.29
N ASP A 91 -18.45 -7.39 -16.14
CA ASP A 91 -17.78 -8.45 -16.91
C ASP A 91 -16.72 -7.91 -17.88
N VAL A 92 -16.86 -6.66 -18.34
CA VAL A 92 -15.91 -6.01 -19.26
C VAL A 92 -14.92 -5.11 -18.52
N PHE A 93 -15.42 -4.36 -17.54
CA PHE A 93 -14.66 -3.35 -16.82
C PHE A 93 -13.65 -3.97 -15.87
N TYR A 94 -14.02 -4.97 -15.08
CA TYR A 94 -13.10 -5.53 -14.09
C TYR A 94 -11.86 -6.18 -14.73
N PRO A 95 -11.96 -7.02 -15.77
CA PRO A 95 -10.77 -7.55 -16.45
C PRO A 95 -9.90 -6.44 -17.07
N PHE A 96 -10.54 -5.43 -17.68
CA PHE A 96 -9.81 -4.27 -18.24
C PHE A 96 -9.04 -3.51 -17.17
N TRP A 97 -9.68 -3.28 -16.01
CA TRP A 97 -9.09 -2.59 -14.88
C TRP A 97 -7.97 -3.41 -14.26
N ALA A 98 -8.21 -4.68 -13.96
CA ALA A 98 -7.26 -5.56 -13.28
C ALA A 98 -5.99 -5.74 -14.11
N GLN A 99 -6.12 -5.94 -15.43
CA GLN A 99 -4.97 -6.03 -16.34
C GLN A 99 -4.05 -4.81 -16.27
N ARG A 100 -4.62 -3.62 -16.05
CA ARG A 100 -3.84 -2.37 -15.97
C ARG A 100 -3.35 -2.11 -14.55
N PHE A 101 -4.23 -2.23 -13.56
CA PHE A 101 -3.91 -1.93 -12.17
C PHE A 101 -2.77 -2.81 -11.65
N PHE A 102 -2.77 -4.09 -12.02
CA PHE A 102 -1.70 -5.02 -11.69
C PHE A 102 -0.67 -5.13 -12.83
N SER A 103 -0.09 -4.00 -13.23
CA SER A 103 0.95 -3.97 -14.26
C SER A 103 2.06 -2.96 -13.98
N ASN A 104 3.26 -3.30 -14.46
CA ASN A 104 4.43 -2.43 -14.44
C ASN A 104 4.15 -1.04 -15.03
N GLU A 105 3.38 -0.97 -16.11
CA GLU A 105 3.10 0.28 -16.83
C GLU A 105 2.37 1.29 -15.95
N PHE A 106 1.43 0.84 -15.13
CA PHE A 106 0.55 1.71 -14.36
C PHE A 106 1.11 2.09 -12.99
N CYS A 107 2.12 1.38 -12.47
CA CYS A 107 2.83 1.79 -11.26
C CYS A 107 3.33 3.24 -11.34
N ARG A 108 3.67 3.74 -12.55
CA ARG A 108 4.16 5.11 -12.74
C ARG A 108 3.19 6.21 -12.27
N TYR A 109 1.91 5.90 -12.08
CA TYR A 109 0.91 6.85 -11.58
C TYR A 109 0.81 6.86 -10.06
N ASP A 110 1.44 5.93 -9.36
CA ASP A 110 1.50 5.90 -7.91
C ASP A 110 2.14 7.18 -7.37
N LYS A 111 1.58 7.73 -6.30
CA LYS A 111 2.07 8.94 -5.63
C LYS A 111 2.48 8.61 -4.21
N VAL A 112 3.69 8.99 -3.82
CA VAL A 112 4.14 8.78 -2.44
C VAL A 112 3.27 9.58 -1.47
N GLU A 113 2.81 8.91 -0.42
CA GLU A 113 2.10 9.53 0.69
C GLU A 113 2.96 10.61 1.35
N LYS A 114 2.33 11.72 1.74
CA LYS A 114 3.07 12.86 2.30
C LYS A 114 3.80 12.45 3.58
N GLY A 115 5.10 12.76 3.65
CA GLY A 115 5.93 12.43 4.81
C GLY A 115 6.49 11.00 4.83
N ALA A 116 6.01 10.10 3.95
CA ALA A 116 6.44 8.70 3.92
C ALA A 116 7.91 8.56 3.52
N LYS A 117 8.38 9.38 2.57
CA LYS A 117 9.78 9.43 2.18
C LYS A 117 10.66 9.88 3.33
N GLU A 118 10.30 10.98 3.98
CA GLU A 118 11.03 11.53 5.11
C GLU A 118 11.09 10.53 6.26
N PHE A 119 9.99 9.80 6.49
CA PHE A 119 9.91 8.71 7.47
C PHE A 119 10.94 7.61 7.17
N VAL A 120 10.93 7.06 5.95
CA VAL A 120 11.85 5.99 5.53
C VAL A 120 13.30 6.44 5.64
N GLN A 121 13.59 7.67 5.18
CA GLN A 121 14.92 8.25 5.29
C GLN A 121 15.37 8.38 6.74
N LYS A 122 14.48 8.79 7.64
CA LYS A 122 14.81 8.91 9.05
C LYS A 122 15.13 7.57 9.70
N VAL A 123 14.34 6.54 9.41
CA VAL A 123 14.60 5.16 9.88
C VAL A 123 15.98 4.69 9.40
N TYR A 124 16.27 4.89 8.11
CA TYR A 124 17.56 4.54 7.52
C TYR A 124 18.74 5.29 8.17
N GLU A 125 18.63 6.60 8.34
CA GLU A 125 19.67 7.45 8.95
C GLU A 125 19.98 7.05 10.40
N LYS A 126 18.99 6.55 11.13
CA LYS A 126 19.12 6.03 12.49
C LYS A 126 19.64 4.58 12.53
N GLY A 127 19.90 3.97 11.37
CA GLY A 127 20.44 2.62 11.25
C GLY A 127 19.40 1.50 11.20
N GLY A 128 18.12 1.84 11.26
CA GLY A 128 17.02 0.87 11.16
C GLY A 128 16.90 0.28 9.74
N HIS A 129 16.19 -0.85 9.66
CA HIS A 129 15.92 -1.54 8.41
C HIS A 129 14.48 -1.28 7.95
N VAL A 130 14.28 -1.15 6.64
CA VAL A 130 12.98 -0.99 5.98
C VAL A 130 12.85 -2.05 4.91
N HIS A 131 11.89 -2.94 5.09
CA HIS A 131 11.48 -3.91 4.08
C HIS A 131 10.13 -3.44 3.54
N PHE A 132 10.13 -2.91 2.31
CA PHE A 132 8.88 -2.65 1.58
C PHE A 132 8.25 -3.99 1.24
N LEU A 133 7.24 -4.39 2.00
CA LEU A 133 6.64 -5.72 1.98
C LEU A 133 5.24 -5.62 1.38
N THR A 134 5.09 -6.00 0.12
CA THR A 134 3.88 -5.73 -0.66
C THR A 134 3.24 -6.99 -1.21
N GLY A 135 1.91 -6.94 -1.36
CA GLY A 135 1.11 -7.95 -2.05
C GLY A 135 1.22 -7.94 -3.57
N ARG A 136 2.00 -7.03 -4.16
CA ARG A 136 2.35 -7.06 -5.58
C ARG A 136 3.19 -8.31 -5.90
N ASP A 137 2.95 -8.94 -7.04
CA ASP A 137 3.78 -10.04 -7.54
C ASP A 137 4.91 -9.57 -8.45
N THR A 138 5.97 -10.36 -8.50
CA THR A 138 7.17 -10.03 -9.27
C THR A 138 6.93 -10.05 -10.77
N GLU A 139 6.21 -11.05 -11.29
CA GLU A 139 5.99 -11.24 -12.73
C GLU A 139 5.34 -10.01 -13.39
N ARG A 140 4.32 -9.44 -12.76
CA ARG A 140 3.53 -8.36 -13.36
C ARG A 140 3.96 -6.96 -12.95
N MET A 141 4.60 -6.79 -11.78
CA MET A 141 4.74 -5.48 -11.14
C MET A 141 6.14 -5.13 -10.62
N GLU A 142 7.15 -6.01 -10.72
CA GLU A 142 8.48 -5.74 -10.16
C GLU A 142 9.16 -4.52 -10.79
N GLU A 143 9.24 -4.48 -12.13
CA GLU A 143 9.93 -3.41 -12.85
C GLU A 143 9.32 -2.03 -12.55
N GLY A 144 8.00 -1.93 -12.57
CA GLY A 144 7.27 -0.69 -12.29
C GLY A 144 7.39 -0.27 -10.83
N THR A 145 7.41 -1.23 -9.90
CA THR A 145 7.58 -0.96 -8.47
C THR A 145 9.00 -0.50 -8.16
N LEU A 146 10.02 -1.14 -8.72
CA LEU A 146 11.42 -0.69 -8.58
C LEU A 146 11.62 0.69 -9.20
N PHE A 147 11.03 0.95 -10.37
CA PHE A 147 11.08 2.25 -11.02
C PHE A 147 10.51 3.35 -10.13
N THR A 148 9.33 3.16 -9.55
CA THR A 148 8.66 4.15 -8.68
C THR A 148 9.44 4.39 -7.40
N LEU A 149 9.87 3.33 -6.69
CA LEU A 149 10.68 3.45 -5.47
C LEU A 149 11.97 4.24 -5.71
N LYS A 150 12.62 4.01 -6.86
CA LYS A 150 13.80 4.75 -7.27
C LYS A 150 13.49 6.20 -7.65
N ARG A 151 12.46 6.43 -8.48
CA ARG A 151 12.01 7.76 -8.92
C ARG A 151 11.73 8.66 -7.73
N ASP A 152 11.07 8.13 -6.71
CA ASP A 152 10.61 8.92 -5.58
C ASP A 152 11.66 9.05 -4.47
N GLY A 153 12.79 8.34 -4.61
CA GLY A 153 13.91 8.42 -3.68
C GLY A 153 13.63 7.73 -2.34
N LEU A 154 12.81 6.68 -2.37
CA LEU A 154 12.56 5.79 -1.22
C LEU A 154 13.75 4.86 -0.96
N PHE A 155 14.60 4.66 -1.96
CA PHE A 155 15.93 4.09 -1.78
C PHE A 155 16.96 5.19 -1.47
N PRO A 156 17.58 5.23 -0.27
CA PRO A 156 18.47 6.31 0.16
C PRO A 156 19.66 6.61 -0.77
N LYS A 157 20.08 5.64 -1.60
CA LYS A 157 21.15 5.79 -2.60
C LYS A 157 20.68 5.53 -4.04
N GLY A 158 19.37 5.55 -4.26
CA GLY A 158 18.76 5.25 -5.57
C GLY A 158 18.75 3.76 -5.94
N GLU A 159 19.16 2.88 -5.03
CA GLU A 159 19.14 1.42 -5.18
C GLU A 159 18.84 0.74 -3.83
N ALA A 160 18.26 -0.46 -3.91
CA ALA A 160 18.04 -1.30 -2.74
C ALA A 160 19.36 -1.72 -2.09
N CYS A 161 19.35 -1.91 -0.77
CA CYS A 161 20.48 -2.39 0.01
C CYS A 161 19.99 -3.29 1.15
N GLU A 162 20.90 -3.81 1.97
CA GLU A 162 20.54 -4.67 3.11
C GLU A 162 19.63 -3.97 4.12
N GLN A 163 19.76 -2.65 4.27
CA GLN A 163 18.91 -1.85 5.16
C GLN A 163 17.58 -1.46 4.54
N VAL A 164 17.51 -1.24 3.22
CA VAL A 164 16.27 -0.82 2.55
C VAL A 164 16.05 -1.64 1.30
N LYS A 165 15.06 -2.54 1.30
CA LYS A 165 14.80 -3.45 0.19
C LYS A 165 13.32 -3.63 -0.10
N LEU A 166 13.04 -4.08 -1.32
CA LEU A 166 11.72 -4.48 -1.79
C LEU A 166 11.53 -6.00 -1.60
N VAL A 167 10.35 -6.38 -1.12
CA VAL A 167 9.93 -7.76 -0.90
C VAL A 167 8.53 -7.91 -1.49
N MET A 168 8.42 -8.76 -2.52
CA MET A 168 7.21 -8.95 -3.31
C MET A 168 6.77 -10.41 -3.26
N LYS A 169 5.48 -10.65 -3.53
CA LYS A 169 5.00 -12.02 -3.71
C LYS A 169 5.69 -12.65 -4.93
N PRO A 170 6.08 -13.92 -4.86
CA PRO A 170 6.64 -14.62 -6.01
C PRO A 170 5.59 -14.83 -7.11
N GLU A 171 4.32 -15.00 -6.75
CA GLU A 171 3.22 -15.31 -7.67
C GLU A 171 1.94 -14.58 -7.22
N GLN A 172 1.06 -14.27 -8.19
CA GLN A 172 -0.19 -13.54 -7.96
C GLN A 172 -1.11 -14.25 -6.95
N ASP A 173 -1.30 -15.56 -7.11
CA ASP A 173 -2.33 -16.34 -6.42
C ASP A 173 -1.97 -16.67 -4.97
N LEU A 174 -0.76 -16.31 -4.54
CA LEU A 174 -0.35 -16.44 -3.15
C LEU A 174 -1.16 -15.46 -2.27
N ASP A 175 -1.75 -15.98 -1.21
CA ASP A 175 -2.48 -15.17 -0.23
C ASP A 175 -1.55 -14.11 0.40
N ASP A 176 -1.98 -12.85 0.39
CA ASP A 176 -1.15 -11.72 0.83
C ASP A 176 -0.83 -11.81 2.33
N ALA A 177 -1.85 -12.06 3.16
CA ALA A 177 -1.69 -12.14 4.60
C ALA A 177 -0.76 -13.29 5.00
N GLN A 178 -0.91 -14.46 4.39
CA GLN A 178 -0.05 -15.61 4.64
C GLN A 178 1.40 -15.36 4.17
N PHE A 179 1.58 -14.77 2.98
CA PHE A 179 2.91 -14.40 2.48
C PHE A 179 3.63 -13.45 3.44
N LYS A 180 2.94 -12.37 3.85
CA LYS A 180 3.48 -11.38 4.78
C LYS A 180 3.78 -12.01 6.14
N HIS A 181 2.89 -12.83 6.66
CA HIS A 181 3.09 -13.59 7.89
C HIS A 181 4.39 -14.40 7.84
N ASP A 182 4.56 -15.24 6.82
CA ASP A 182 5.71 -16.15 6.73
C ASP A 182 7.03 -15.39 6.56
N TYR A 183 7.02 -14.33 5.74
CA TYR A 183 8.16 -13.46 5.58
C TYR A 183 8.56 -12.76 6.89
N ILE A 184 7.59 -12.19 7.60
CA ILE A 184 7.81 -11.46 8.86
C ILE A 184 8.32 -12.42 9.94
N VAL A 185 7.66 -13.56 10.14
CA VAL A 185 8.06 -14.55 11.16
C VAL A 185 9.46 -15.09 10.90
N SER A 186 9.83 -15.31 9.63
CA SER A 186 11.19 -15.72 9.29
C SER A 186 12.20 -14.61 9.56
N THR A 187 11.91 -13.38 9.12
CA THR A 187 12.81 -12.22 9.26
C THR A 187 13.03 -11.86 10.72
N LEU A 188 11.98 -11.90 11.55
CA LEU A 188 12.05 -11.56 12.97
C LEU A 188 13.02 -12.45 13.77
N LYS A 189 13.53 -13.56 13.23
CA LYS A 189 14.58 -14.36 13.89
C LYS A 189 15.90 -13.59 14.00
N ASP A 190 16.18 -12.72 13.04
CA ASP A 190 17.45 -12.01 12.92
C ASP A 190 17.42 -10.60 13.55
N TYR A 191 16.21 -10.07 13.79
CA TYR A 191 15.99 -8.75 14.38
C TYR A 191 15.60 -8.84 15.84
N HIS A 192 15.86 -7.79 16.63
CA HIS A 192 15.40 -7.72 18.01
C HIS A 192 13.93 -7.35 18.11
N LYS A 193 13.45 -6.48 17.22
CA LYS A 193 12.08 -5.97 17.19
C LYS A 193 11.67 -5.68 15.75
N GLY A 194 10.39 -5.89 15.43
CA GLY A 194 9.77 -5.49 14.18
C GLY A 194 8.62 -4.50 14.38
N ILE A 195 8.31 -3.76 13.33
CA ILE A 195 7.15 -2.89 13.22
C ILE A 195 6.50 -3.18 11.88
N LEU A 196 5.25 -3.63 11.87
CA LEU A 196 4.45 -3.77 10.66
C LEU A 196 3.55 -2.54 10.51
N VAL A 197 3.68 -1.84 9.38
CA VAL A 197 2.79 -0.75 8.96
C VAL A 197 2.04 -1.20 7.71
N ASP A 198 0.74 -1.39 7.83
CA ASP A 198 -0.12 -1.91 6.77
C ASP A 198 -1.52 -1.28 6.88
N ASN A 199 -2.14 -0.98 5.74
CA ASN A 199 -3.51 -0.47 5.69
C ASN A 199 -4.54 -1.60 5.76
N GLU A 200 -4.20 -2.83 5.37
CA GLU A 200 -5.18 -3.92 5.29
C GLU A 200 -5.27 -4.68 6.63
N PRO A 201 -6.41 -4.64 7.35
CA PRO A 201 -6.55 -5.29 8.64
C PRO A 201 -6.28 -6.80 8.62
N GLY A 202 -6.54 -7.46 7.49
CA GLY A 202 -6.20 -8.86 7.27
C GLY A 202 -4.73 -9.21 7.52
N ASN A 203 -3.83 -8.32 7.08
CA ASN A 203 -2.38 -8.48 7.20
C ASN A 203 -1.89 -8.27 8.64
N LEU A 204 -2.62 -7.50 9.45
CA LEU A 204 -2.32 -7.27 10.87
C LEU A 204 -2.86 -8.42 11.74
N ASP A 205 -4.11 -8.83 11.53
CA ASP A 205 -4.81 -9.82 12.36
C ASP A 205 -4.07 -11.17 12.41
N ILE A 206 -3.48 -11.60 11.30
CA ILE A 206 -2.74 -12.86 11.20
C ILE A 206 -1.45 -12.88 12.06
N LEU A 207 -0.94 -11.71 12.49
CA LEU A 207 0.30 -11.56 13.24
C LEU A 207 0.10 -11.14 14.71
N LYS A 208 -1.14 -11.11 15.20
CA LYS A 208 -1.47 -10.67 16.58
C LYS A 208 -0.82 -11.50 17.69
N ASP A 209 -0.40 -12.73 17.40
CA ASP A 209 0.28 -13.59 18.36
C ASP A 209 1.80 -13.33 18.45
N LYS A 210 2.36 -12.43 17.62
CA LYS A 210 3.79 -12.07 17.58
C LYS A 210 4.13 -10.77 18.32
N MET A 211 3.21 -10.25 19.14
CA MET A 211 3.34 -8.92 19.76
C MET A 211 4.45 -8.80 20.81
N ASP A 212 5.07 -9.90 21.21
CA ASP A 212 6.28 -9.88 22.03
C ASP A 212 7.48 -9.29 21.27
N LYS A 213 7.48 -9.42 19.93
CA LYS A 213 8.57 -8.99 19.06
C LYS A 213 8.15 -8.06 17.93
N LEU A 214 6.85 -7.86 17.71
CA LEU A 214 6.28 -7.11 16.60
C LEU A 214 5.26 -6.07 17.09
N HIS A 215 5.45 -4.81 16.73
CA HIS A 215 4.37 -3.82 16.84
C HIS A 215 3.52 -3.81 15.57
N LEU A 216 2.21 -3.80 15.74
CA LEU A 216 1.25 -3.71 14.64
C LEU A 216 0.76 -2.26 14.53
N VAL A 217 0.85 -1.68 13.33
CA VAL A 217 0.41 -0.33 13.02
C VAL A 217 -0.52 -0.39 11.82
N HIS A 218 -1.79 -0.04 12.04
CA HIS A 218 -2.77 0.18 10.99
C HIS A 218 -2.58 1.58 10.41
N TYR A 219 -2.26 1.65 9.12
CA TYR A 219 -2.31 2.92 8.38
C TYR A 219 -3.75 3.20 7.96
N ASP A 220 -4.35 4.27 8.48
CA ASP A 220 -5.77 4.58 8.29
C ASP A 220 -6.04 5.19 6.91
N SER A 221 -6.14 4.33 5.92
CA SER A 221 -6.38 4.66 4.52
C SER A 221 -7.35 3.67 3.87
N TYR A 222 -7.46 3.66 2.53
CA TYR A 222 -8.32 2.71 1.83
C TYR A 222 -7.92 1.25 2.11
N HIS A 223 -8.88 0.43 2.53
CA HIS A 223 -8.72 -1.03 2.70
C HIS A 223 -10.01 -1.77 2.27
N SER A 224 -9.94 -3.10 2.17
CA SER A 224 -11.04 -3.91 1.64
C SER A 224 -12.31 -3.92 2.50
N GLY A 225 -12.18 -3.59 3.79
CA GLY A 225 -13.23 -3.75 4.80
C GLY A 225 -13.56 -5.21 5.15
N ALA A 226 -12.78 -6.19 4.66
CA ALA A 226 -13.07 -7.61 4.88
C ALA A 226 -12.82 -8.07 6.33
N LYS A 227 -11.95 -7.38 7.07
CA LYS A 227 -11.70 -7.58 8.50
C LYS A 227 -11.71 -6.26 9.26
N GLU A 228 -12.03 -6.34 10.55
CA GLU A 228 -11.87 -5.22 11.47
C GLU A 228 -10.40 -5.05 11.87
N VAL A 229 -10.00 -3.81 12.16
CA VAL A 229 -8.67 -3.50 12.70
C VAL A 229 -8.51 -4.19 14.06
N PRO A 230 -7.45 -4.98 14.28
CA PRO A 230 -7.21 -5.60 15.58
C PRO A 230 -7.07 -4.55 16.69
N ASP A 231 -7.75 -4.73 17.83
CA ASP A 231 -7.71 -3.79 18.98
C ASP A 231 -6.29 -3.47 19.50
N CYS A 232 -5.34 -4.36 19.25
CA CYS A 232 -3.95 -4.21 19.64
C CYS A 232 -3.12 -3.37 18.67
N ALA A 233 -3.61 -3.13 17.46
CA ALA A 233 -2.93 -2.31 16.46
C ALA A 233 -3.01 -0.83 16.85
N LEU A 234 -1.90 -0.13 16.62
CA LEU A 234 -1.85 1.32 16.74
C LEU A 234 -2.31 1.95 15.43
N VAL A 235 -3.01 3.08 15.49
CA VAL A 235 -3.49 3.76 14.30
C VAL A 235 -2.54 4.88 13.89
N LEU A 236 -2.19 4.91 12.60
CA LEU A 236 -1.41 5.95 11.93
C LEU A 236 -2.26 6.57 10.82
N GLU A 237 -2.69 7.82 10.99
CA GLU A 237 -3.51 8.52 9.98
C GLU A 237 -2.68 9.19 8.88
N SER A 238 -1.40 9.46 9.15
CA SER A 238 -0.52 10.16 8.20
C SER A 238 0.95 9.98 8.56
N PHE A 239 1.81 9.91 7.54
CA PHE A 239 3.25 10.08 7.72
C PHE A 239 3.67 11.55 7.86
N GLU A 240 2.74 12.50 7.92
CA GLU A 240 3.03 13.86 8.35
C GLU A 240 3.06 13.92 9.89
N HIS A 241 3.93 14.78 10.44
CA HIS A 241 3.97 15.09 11.88
C HIS A 241 4.36 13.93 12.83
N TRP A 242 5.04 12.89 12.35
CA TRP A 242 5.54 11.81 13.23
C TRP A 242 6.65 12.23 14.20
N HIS A 243 7.31 13.37 13.99
CA HIS A 243 8.26 13.96 14.94
C HIS A 243 7.73 15.30 15.47
N LYS A 244 7.93 15.56 16.75
CA LYS A 244 7.89 16.94 17.25
C LYS A 244 9.10 17.69 16.71
N SER A 245 8.86 18.92 16.24
CA SER A 245 9.89 19.89 15.85
C SER A 245 10.90 20.14 16.97
#